data_AF-A0A949ECK1-F1
#
_entry.id   AF-A0A949ECK1-F1
#
_cell.length_a   1.000
_cell.length_b   1.000
_cell.length_c   1.000
_cell.angle_alpha   90.00
_cell.angle_beta   90.00
_cell.angle_gamma   90.00
#
_symmetry.space_group_name_H-M   'P 1'
#
loop_
_entity.id
_entity.type
_entity.pdbx_description
1 polymer ?
#
loop_
_entity_poly.entity_id
_entity_poly.type
_entity_poly.pdbx_seq_one_letter_code
_entity_poly.pdbx_strand_id
1 'polypeptide(L)'
;MLSNREGVETELLRGCYERLRKDAASGIDGVTKEEYGRNLETNLAVLVERLHRMSYIPQPVRRVYITKPGSTKQRPMGIQALEDKLVQAGTILRKLTLSRHKKRGVRNSKLQEFP
;
A
#
# COMPACT_ATOMS: atom_id res chain seq x y z
N MET A 1 8.83 3.44 -24.17
CA MET A 1 8.87 4.52 -23.16
C MET A 1 7.96 4.20 -21.98
N LEU A 2 8.41 3.36 -21.04
CA LEU A 2 7.73 3.06 -19.77
C LEU A 2 8.51 3.59 -18.54
N SER A 3 9.67 4.21 -18.77
CA SER A 3 10.66 4.61 -17.77
C SER A 3 10.20 5.69 -16.79
N ASN A 4 9.14 6.46 -17.11
CA ASN A 4 8.64 7.51 -16.22
C ASN A 4 7.66 7.02 -15.16
N ARG A 5 7.07 5.82 -15.30
CA ARG A 5 6.12 5.30 -14.29
C ARG A 5 6.84 4.61 -13.14
N GLU A 6 7.83 3.76 -13.43
CA GLU A 6 8.57 2.98 -12.42
C GLU A 6 9.13 3.82 -11.26
N GLY A 7 9.60 5.04 -11.54
CA GLY A 7 10.06 5.97 -10.50
C GLY A 7 8.95 6.50 -9.57
N VAL A 8 7.74 6.67 -10.08
CA VAL A 8 6.58 7.19 -9.31
C VAL A 8 6.02 6.13 -8.38
N GLU A 9 5.88 4.87 -8.85
CA GLU A 9 5.42 3.77 -8.00
C GLU A 9 6.42 3.44 -6.89
N THR A 10 7.73 3.43 -7.18
CA THR A 10 8.77 3.18 -6.17
C THR A 10 8.81 4.27 -5.10
N GLU A 11 8.73 5.55 -5.48
CA GLU A 11 8.67 6.68 -4.54
C GLU A 11 7.41 6.59 -3.65
N LEU A 12 6.27 6.23 -4.24
CA LEU A 12 5.03 6.05 -3.51
C LEU A 12 5.14 4.92 -2.47
N LEU A 13 5.68 3.76 -2.86
CA LEU A 13 5.88 2.64 -1.93
C LEU A 13 6.91 2.96 -0.85
N ARG A 14 7.95 3.74 -1.16
CA ARG A 14 8.90 4.26 -0.18
C ARG A 14 8.20 5.13 0.86
N GLY A 15 7.37 6.07 0.42
CA GLY A 15 6.57 6.90 1.34
C GLY A 15 5.61 6.07 2.21
N CYS A 16 5.03 4.99 1.66
CA CYS A 16 4.25 4.04 2.44
C CYS A 16 5.09 3.30 3.49
N TYR A 17 6.31 2.89 3.13
CA TYR A 17 7.26 2.23 4.03
C TYR A 17 7.67 3.14 5.19
N GLU A 18 7.97 4.41 4.92
CA GLU A 18 8.34 5.38 5.96
C GLU A 18 7.20 5.57 6.98
N ARG A 19 5.96 5.67 6.49
CA ARG A 19 4.75 5.81 7.31
C ARG A 19 4.38 4.55 8.10
N LEU A 20 4.89 3.39 7.73
CA LEU A 20 4.66 2.15 8.46
C LEU A 20 5.25 2.28 9.88
N ARG A 21 4.54 1.80 10.89
CA ARG A 21 5.06 1.78 12.27
C ARG A 21 6.36 0.98 12.36
N LYS A 22 7.32 1.44 13.18
CA LYS A 22 8.60 0.73 13.40
C LYS A 22 8.35 -0.66 14.04
N ASP A 23 7.46 -0.70 15.02
CA ASP A 23 7.04 -1.90 15.75
C ASP A 23 5.93 -2.69 15.03
N ALA A 24 5.80 -2.55 13.70
CA ALA A 24 4.78 -3.27 12.95
C ALA A 24 5.05 -4.79 13.02
N ALA A 25 4.08 -5.55 13.53
CA ALA A 25 4.21 -7.00 13.65
C ALA A 25 4.50 -7.66 12.28
N SER A 26 5.48 -8.55 12.24
CA SER A 26 5.85 -9.27 11.03
C SER A 26 4.77 -10.29 10.60
N GLY A 27 4.73 -10.54 9.29
CA GLY A 27 3.82 -11.48 8.66
C GLY A 27 4.21 -12.93 8.95
N ILE A 28 3.83 -13.83 8.05
CA ILE A 28 4.19 -15.25 8.16
C ILE A 28 5.66 -15.52 7.84
N ASP A 29 6.27 -14.66 7.01
CA ASP A 29 7.69 -14.64 6.65
C ASP A 29 8.61 -14.19 7.80
N GLY A 30 8.07 -13.60 8.86
CA GLY A 30 8.85 -13.12 10.00
C GLY A 30 9.68 -11.86 9.73
N VAL A 31 9.70 -11.36 8.49
CA VAL A 31 10.48 -10.20 8.07
C VAL A 31 10.01 -8.94 8.79
N THR A 32 10.92 -8.31 9.54
CA THR A 32 10.65 -7.05 10.24
C THR A 32 10.84 -5.84 9.34
N LYS A 33 10.37 -4.68 9.79
CA LYS A 33 10.59 -3.43 9.06
C LYS A 33 12.08 -3.14 8.91
N GLU A 34 12.83 -3.31 9.99
CA GLU A 34 14.27 -3.07 10.05
C GLU A 34 15.02 -3.97 9.07
N GLU A 35 14.66 -5.26 9.04
CA GLU A 35 15.26 -6.23 8.13
C GLU A 35 14.98 -5.91 6.66
N TYR A 36 13.72 -5.63 6.33
CA TYR A 36 13.33 -5.24 4.98
C TYR A 36 14.01 -3.94 4.54
N GLY A 37 14.21 -3.01 5.48
CA GLY A 37 14.84 -1.71 5.25
C GLY A 37 16.33 -1.77 4.92
N ARG A 38 17.04 -2.86 5.24
CA ARG A 38 18.48 -2.99 4.95
C ARG A 38 18.77 -2.88 3.44
N ASN A 39 17.88 -3.43 2.63
CA ASN A 39 17.95 -3.41 1.16
C ASN A 39 16.70 -2.76 0.56
N LEU A 40 16.23 -1.66 1.15
CA LEU A 40 14.94 -1.05 0.82
C LEU A 40 14.75 -0.80 -0.69
N GLU A 41 15.72 -0.17 -1.34
CA GLU A 41 15.63 0.19 -2.76
C GLU A 41 15.48 -1.02 -3.67
N THR A 42 16.33 -2.02 -3.46
CA THR A 42 16.30 -3.26 -4.24
C THR A 42 14.99 -3.99 -4.04
N ASN A 43 14.51 -4.10 -2.79
CA ASN A 43 13.26 -4.77 -2.48
C ASN A 43 12.06 -4.06 -3.12
N LEU A 44 12.02 -2.72 -3.07
CA LEU A 44 10.99 -1.92 -3.72
C LEU A 44 11.01 -2.03 -5.24
N ALA A 45 12.19 -2.00 -5.87
CA ALA A 45 12.33 -2.16 -7.31
C ALA A 45 11.81 -3.54 -7.76
N VAL A 46 12.23 -4.61 -7.08
CA VAL A 46 11.76 -5.99 -7.36
C VAL A 46 10.25 -6.14 -7.11
N LEU A 47 9.71 -5.47 -6.10
CA LEU A 47 8.26 -5.46 -5.85
C LEU A 47 7.49 -4.77 -6.99
N VAL A 48 7.93 -3.59 -7.43
CA VAL A 48 7.32 -2.86 -8.54
C VAL A 48 7.39 -3.67 -9.83
N GLU A 49 8.52 -4.30 -10.11
CA GLU A 49 8.67 -5.18 -11.27
C GLU A 49 7.68 -6.35 -11.23
N ARG A 50 7.55 -7.03 -10.07
CA ARG A 50 6.59 -8.12 -9.88
C ARG A 50 5.15 -7.65 -10.10
N LEU A 51 4.80 -6.46 -9.62
CA LEU A 51 3.48 -5.86 -9.79
C LEU A 51 3.20 -5.52 -11.27
N HIS A 52 4.16 -4.94 -11.98
CA HIS A 52 4.04 -4.62 -13.41
C HIS A 52 3.87 -5.87 -14.28
N ARG A 53 4.61 -6.93 -13.95
CA ARG A 53 4.49 -8.23 -14.63
C ARG A 53 3.24 -9.02 -14.21
N MET A 54 2.37 -8.47 -13.35
CA MET A 54 1.21 -9.15 -12.76
C MET A 54 1.56 -10.50 -12.09
N SER A 55 2.79 -10.61 -11.59
CA SER A 55 3.36 -11.83 -11.01
C SER A 55 3.47 -11.78 -9.48
N TYR A 56 3.03 -10.67 -8.88
CA TYR A 56 2.99 -10.53 -7.43
C TYR A 56 1.91 -11.44 -6.83
N ILE A 57 2.34 -12.36 -5.96
CA ILE A 57 1.47 -13.27 -5.21
C ILE A 57 1.54 -12.87 -3.73
N PRO A 58 0.44 -12.37 -3.15
CA PRO A 58 0.37 -12.04 -1.72
C PRO A 58 0.65 -13.24 -0.84
N GLN A 59 1.27 -13.00 0.32
CA GLN A 59 1.50 -14.08 1.29
C GLN A 59 0.24 -14.37 2.11
N PRO A 60 0.09 -15.62 2.60
CA PRO A 60 -0.98 -15.95 3.52
C PRO A 60 -0.86 -15.14 4.82
N VAL A 61 -2.01 -14.69 5.32
CA VAL A 61 -2.09 -13.84 6.52
C VAL A 61 -1.78 -14.67 7.77
N ARG A 62 -0.81 -14.24 8.58
CA ARG A 62 -0.49 -14.87 9.86
C ARG A 62 -1.61 -14.64 10.87
N ARG A 63 -2.14 -15.71 11.47
CA ARG A 63 -3.19 -15.62 12.50
C ARG A 63 -2.57 -15.49 13.89
N VAL A 64 -3.03 -14.50 14.64
CA VAL A 64 -2.71 -14.32 16.05
C VAL A 64 -4.01 -14.28 16.84
N TYR A 65 -4.08 -15.01 17.94
CA TYR A 65 -5.25 -15.07 18.79
C TYR A 65 -5.08 -14.15 19.98
N ILE A 66 -5.94 -13.14 20.06
CA ILE A 66 -5.96 -12.19 21.17
C ILE A 66 -7.14 -12.53 22.06
N THR A 67 -6.93 -12.62 23.37
CA THR A 67 -8.01 -12.85 24.34
C THR A 67 -8.97 -11.66 24.38
N LYS A 68 -10.26 -11.94 24.55
CA LYS A 68 -11.23 -10.88 24.83
C LYS A 68 -11.06 -10.44 26.29
N PRO A 69 -11.16 -9.13 26.59
CA PRO A 69 -11.16 -8.65 27.97
C PRO A 69 -12.26 -9.38 28.78
N GLY A 70 -11.88 -9.97 29.92
CA GLY A 70 -12.83 -10.66 30.81
C GLY A 70 -13.45 -11.96 30.28
N SER A 71 -12.89 -12.58 29.24
CA SER A 71 -13.42 -13.84 28.70
C SER A 71 -12.30 -14.79 28.25
N THR A 72 -12.57 -16.10 28.31
CA THR A 72 -11.71 -17.16 27.76
C THR A 72 -11.77 -17.24 26.22
N LYS A 73 -12.72 -16.54 25.59
CA LYS A 73 -12.87 -16.52 24.12
C LYS A 73 -11.79 -15.66 23.48
N GLN A 74 -11.28 -16.11 22.33
CA GLN A 74 -10.27 -15.39 21.55
C GLN A 74 -10.86 -14.73 20.30
N ARG A 75 -10.24 -13.65 19.84
CA ARG A 75 -10.49 -13.02 18.53
C ARG A 75 -9.29 -13.31 17.61
N PRO A 76 -9.50 -13.90 16.43
CA PRO A 76 -8.43 -14.08 15.46
C PRO A 76 -8.11 -12.72 14.81
N MET A 77 -6.85 -12.32 14.89
CA MET A 77 -6.29 -11.15 14.21
C MET A 77 -5.41 -11.62 13.06
N GLY A 78 -5.53 -10.96 11.92
CA GLY A 78 -4.71 -11.24 10.74
C GLY A 78 -3.55 -10.26 10.64
N ILE A 79 -2.33 -10.76 10.56
CA ILE A 79 -1.12 -9.97 10.34
C ILE A 79 -0.57 -10.30 8.95
N GLN A 80 -0.58 -9.31 8.06
CA GLN A 80 -0.05 -9.41 6.71
C GLN A 80 1.48 -9.34 6.68
N ALA A 81 2.08 -9.86 5.63
CA ALA A 81 3.49 -9.63 5.32
C ALA A 81 3.75 -8.14 5.07
N LEU A 82 5.02 -7.73 5.18
CA LEU A 82 5.38 -6.33 5.04
C LEU A 82 5.10 -5.81 3.63
N GLU A 83 5.47 -6.57 2.60
CA GLU A 83 5.19 -6.22 1.20
C GLU A 83 3.69 -6.01 0.95
N ASP A 84 2.85 -6.91 1.47
CA ASP A 84 1.39 -6.81 1.35
C ASP A 84 0.82 -5.54 1.96
N LYS A 85 1.35 -5.11 3.12
CA LYS A 85 0.96 -3.84 3.76
C LYS A 85 1.32 -2.65 2.87
N LEU A 86 2.50 -2.68 2.23
CA LEU A 86 2.94 -1.62 1.32
C LEU A 86 2.05 -1.55 0.08
N VAL A 87 1.77 -2.68 -0.57
CA VAL A 87 0.91 -2.76 -1.76
C VAL A 87 -0.51 -2.28 -1.44
N GLN A 88 -1.06 -2.70 -0.30
CA GLN A 88 -2.40 -2.28 0.13
C GLN A 88 -2.45 -0.77 0.40
N ALA A 89 -1.47 -0.23 1.14
CA ALA A 89 -1.37 1.20 1.42
C ALA A 89 -1.22 2.03 0.12
N GLY A 90 -0.36 1.57 -0.80
CA GLY A 90 -0.13 2.25 -2.06
C GLY A 90 -1.37 2.26 -2.98
N THR A 91 -2.13 1.17 -3.01
CA THR A 91 -3.39 1.08 -3.76
C THR A 91 -4.42 2.09 -3.24
N ILE A 92 -4.53 2.25 -1.93
CA ILE A 92 -5.44 3.23 -1.31
C ILE A 92 -5.00 4.66 -1.70
N LEU A 93 -3.71 4.96 -1.57
CA LEU A 93 -3.18 6.29 -1.89
C LEU A 93 -3.43 6.67 -3.36
N ARG A 94 -3.21 5.73 -4.29
CA ARG A 94 -3.48 5.93 -5.73
C ARG A 94 -4.96 6.15 -6.03
N LYS A 95 -5.87 5.43 -5.36
CA LYS A 95 -7.32 5.65 -5.53
C LYS A 95 -7.73 7.06 -5.06
N LEU A 96 -7.18 7.53 -3.94
CA LEU A 96 -7.48 8.86 -3.41
C LEU A 96 -6.97 9.99 -4.31
N THR A 97 -5.81 9.85 -4.95
CA THR A 97 -5.29 10.84 -5.91
C THR A 97 -6.12 10.90 -7.18
N LEU A 98 -6.57 9.77 -7.71
CA LEU A 98 -7.43 9.71 -8.90
C LEU A 98 -8.84 10.26 -8.64
N SER A 99 -9.41 10.04 -7.45
CA SER A 99 -10.71 10.63 -7.08
C SER A 99 -10.67 12.16 -6.94
N ARG A 100 -9.51 12.76 -6.65
CA ARG A 100 -9.36 14.23 -6.59
C ARG A 100 -9.40 14.89 -7.98
N HIS A 101 -9.02 14.17 -9.04
CA HIS A 101 -9.12 14.69 -10.41
C HIS A 101 -10.55 14.64 -10.99
N LYS A 102 -11.38 13.65 -10.59
CA LYS A 102 -12.75 13.53 -11.10
C LYS A 102 -13.72 14.61 -10.56
N LYS A 103 -13.42 15.24 -9.41
CA LYS A 103 -14.24 16.32 -8.82
C LYS A 103 -13.91 17.74 -9.32
N ARG A 104 -12.91 17.91 -10.21
CA ARG A 104 -12.49 19.20 -10.76
C ARG A 104 -13.03 19.50 -12.18
N GLY A 105 -14.08 18.82 -12.61
CA GLY A 105 -14.63 18.96 -13.97
C GLY A 105 -16.14 19.03 -14.03
N VAL A 106 -16.78 19.93 -13.28
CA VAL A 106 -18.13 20.46 -13.56
C VAL A 106 -18.21 21.89 -12.99
N ARG A 107 -18.82 22.83 -13.73
CA ARG A 107 -18.88 24.32 -13.58
C ARG A 107 -17.76 25.00 -14.38
N ASN A 108 -17.97 25.69 -15.51
CA ASN A 108 -19.13 26.44 -15.99
C ASN A 108 -19.21 26.37 -17.53
N SER A 109 -20.37 26.02 -18.07
CA SER A 109 -20.72 26.29 -19.47
C SER A 109 -22.17 26.80 -19.52
N LYS A 110 -22.37 28.05 -19.09
CA LYS A 110 -23.57 28.84 -19.41
C LYS A 110 -23.33 30.28 -18.98
N LEU A 111 -22.78 31.07 -19.89
CA LEU A 111 -23.09 32.48 -20.09
C LEU A 111 -22.64 32.81 -21.52
N GLN A 112 -23.49 32.45 -22.49
CA GLN A 112 -23.44 33.06 -23.80
C GLN A 112 -24.54 34.11 -23.76
N GLU A 113 -24.10 35.37 -23.64
CA GLU A 113 -24.96 36.53 -23.78
C GLU A 113 -25.48 36.57 -25.23
N PHE A 114 -26.79 36.71 -25.38
CA PHE A 114 -27.42 37.09 -26.65
C PHE A 114 -27.79 38.58 -26.54
N PRO A 115 -27.68 39.35 -27.63
CA PRO A 115 -28.03 40.77 -27.64
C PRO A 115 -29.52 41.03 -27.40
#